data_AF-A0A5J4R9L8-F1
#
_entry.id   AF-A0A5J4R9L8-F1
#
_cell.length_a   1.000
_cell.length_b   1.000
_cell.length_c   1.000
_cell.angle_alpha   90.00
_cell.angle_beta   90.00
_cell.angle_gamma   90.00
#
_symmetry.space_group_name_H-M   'P 1'
#
loop_
_entity.id
_entity.type
_entity.pdbx_description
1 polymer ?
#
loop_
_entity_poly.entity_id
_entity_poly.type
_entity_poly.pdbx_seq_one_letter_code
_entity_poly.pdbx_strand_id
1 'polypeptide(L)' 'TANKLARIIYVMVKEKREFNESYMSFNEEDMLKKRLEAAQKALLKIQKQLKMVG' A
#
# COMPACT_ATOMS: atom_id res chain seq x y z
N THR A 1 5.24 4.41 -7.76
CA THR A 1 5.29 4.88 -9.16
C THR A 1 6.40 5.89 -9.30
N ALA A 2 7.19 5.79 -10.38
CA ALA A 2 8.48 6.47 -10.61
C ALA A 2 8.56 7.96 -10.19
N ASN A 3 7.47 8.72 -10.30
CA ASN A 3 7.38 10.12 -9.87
C ASN A 3 7.68 10.35 -8.37
N LYS A 4 7.35 9.39 -7.49
CA LYS A 4 7.68 9.51 -6.06
C LYS A 4 9.18 9.38 -5.82
N LEU A 5 9.82 8.42 -6.47
CA LEU A 5 11.27 8.19 -6.36
C LEU A 5 12.05 9.40 -6.91
N ALA A 6 11.64 9.92 -8.07
CA ALA A 6 12.24 11.12 -8.65
C ALA A 6 12.14 12.35 -7.72
N ARG A 7 11.01 12.52 -7.04
CA ARG A 7 10.83 13.60 -6.03
C ARG A 7 11.72 13.41 -4.80
N ILE A 8 11.85 12.18 -4.31
CA ILE A 8 12.73 11.88 -3.17
C ILE A 8 14.19 12.19 -3.55
N ILE A 9 14.65 11.71 -4.71
CA ILE A 9 16.00 11.97 -5.22
C ILE A 9 16.24 13.47 -5.42
N TYR A 10 15.28 14.19 -6.01
CA TYR A 10 15.40 15.64 -6.22
C TYR A 10 15.57 16.41 -4.90
N VAL A 11 14.79 16.08 -3.87
CA VAL A 11 14.89 16.73 -2.55
C VAL A 11 16.22 16.41 -1.88
N MET A 12 16.68 15.15 -1.94
CA MET A 12 17.99 14.76 -1.39
C MET A 12 19.13 15.56 -2.01
N VAL A 13 19.15 15.68 -3.34
CA VAL A 13 20.19 16.41 -4.08
C VAL A 13 20.11 17.91 -3.84
N LYS A 14 18.90 18.49 -3.88
CA LYS A 14 18.70 19.95 -3.71
C LYS A 14 19.04 20.41 -2.29
N GLU A 15 18.63 19.66 -1.29
CA GLU A 15 18.79 20.05 0.12
C GLU A 15 20.06 19.50 0.77
N LYS A 16 20.90 18.75 0.01
CA LYS A 16 22.10 18.05 0.51
C LYS A 16 21.81 17.19 1.76
N ARG A 17 20.66 16.53 1.77
CA ARG A 17 20.23 15.67 2.88
C ARG A 17 20.45 14.20 2.52
N GLU A 18 20.86 13.43 3.52
CA GLU A 18 20.92 11.98 3.40
C GLU A 18 19.52 11.37 3.21
N PHE A 19 19.49 10.18 2.64
CA PHE A 19 18.27 9.42 2.47
C PHE A 19 17.68 9.09 3.84
N ASN A 20 16.47 9.59 4.11
CA ASN A 20 15.70 9.19 5.27
C ASN A 20 14.67 8.14 4.85
N GLU A 21 14.77 6.96 5.45
CA GLU A 21 13.93 5.80 5.17
C GLU A 21 12.44 6.08 5.41
N SER A 22 12.09 7.05 6.27
CA SER A 22 10.71 7.53 6.44
C SER A 22 10.06 8.10 5.17
N TYR A 23 10.84 8.56 4.19
CA TYR A 23 10.34 9.00 2.88
C TYR A 23 9.90 7.83 2.00
N MET A 24 10.46 6.64 2.23
CA MET A 24 9.92 5.39 1.73
C MET A 24 8.87 4.93 2.73
N SER A 25 7.68 5.55 2.68
CA SER A 25 6.51 5.11 3.44
C SER A 25 5.99 3.76 2.91
N PHE A 26 6.84 2.74 2.95
CA PHE A 26 6.57 1.36 2.61
C PHE A 26 6.43 0.60 3.93
N ASN A 27 5.35 0.92 4.67
CA ASN A 27 5.01 0.13 5.85
C ASN A 27 4.37 -1.17 5.35
N GLU A 28 5.16 -2.25 5.31
CA GLU A 28 4.72 -3.57 4.90
C GLU A 28 3.47 -4.02 5.68
N GLU A 29 3.40 -3.66 6.96
CA GLU A 29 2.25 -3.91 7.82
C GLU A 29 0.97 -3.27 7.27
N ASP A 30 1.02 -2.02 6.82
CA ASP A 30 -0.15 -1.33 6.25
C ASP A 30 -0.55 -1.91 4.88
N MET A 31 0.42 -2.40 4.11
CA MET A 31 0.12 -3.13 2.87
C MET A 31 -0.60 -4.44 3.19
N LEU A 32 -0.10 -5.20 4.16
CA LEU A 32 -0.69 -6.48 4.59
C LEU A 32 -2.09 -6.27 5.15
N LYS A 33 -2.33 -5.22 5.96
CA LYS A 33 -3.67 -4.83 6.44
C LYS A 33 -4.63 -4.58 5.28
N LYS A 34 -4.23 -3.79 4.28
CA LYS A 34 -5.06 -3.53 3.09
C LYS A 34 -5.39 -4.79 2.30
N ARG A 35 -4.44 -5.71 2.16
CA ARG A 35 -4.66 -7.00 1.48
C ARG A 35 -5.64 -7.88 2.26
N LEU A 36 -5.50 -7.91 3.59
CA LEU A 36 -6.40 -8.65 4.47
C LEU A 36 -7.85 -8.12 4.37
N GLU A 37 -8.04 -6.81 4.43
CA GLU A 37 -9.37 -6.19 4.28
C GLU A 37 -10.02 -6.52 2.93
N ALA A 38 -9.23 -6.49 1.85
CA ALA A 38 -9.72 -6.84 0.52
C ALA A 38 -10.15 -8.32 0.44
N ALA A 39 -9.36 -9.22 1.02
CA ALA A 39 -9.68 -10.65 1.08
C ALA A 39 -10.95 -10.92 1.90
N GLN A 40 -11.11 -10.26 3.05
CA GLN A 40 -12.31 -10.37 3.88
C GLN A 40 -13.57 -9.90 3.14
N LYS A 41 -13.51 -8.77 2.41
CA LYS A 41 -14.63 -8.28 1.60
C LYS A 41 -15.00 -9.26 0.49
N ALA A 42 -14.01 -9.83 -0.19
CA ALA A 42 -14.25 -10.82 -1.24
C ALA A 42 -14.92 -12.08 -0.68
N LEU A 43 -14.43 -12.57 0.47
CA LEU A 43 -14.99 -13.73 1.15
C LEU A 43 -16.46 -13.49 1.56
N LEU A 44 -16.76 -12.31 2.11
CA LEU A 44 -18.14 -11.93 2.46
C LEU A 44 -19.06 -11.87 1.24
N LYS A 45 -18.56 -11.40 0.09
CA LYS A 45 -19.32 -11.39 -1.17
C LYS A 45 -19.62 -12.81 -1.66
N ILE A 46 -18.62 -13.69 -1.61
CA ILE A 46 -18.78 -15.11 -1.99
C ILE A 46 -19.77 -15.80 -1.07
N GLN A 47 -19.67 -15.61 0.25
CA GLN A 47 -20.61 -16.17 1.21
C GLN A 47 -22.05 -15.71 0.95
N LYS A 48 -22.26 -14.43 0.62
CA LYS A 48 -23.59 -13.92 0.23
C LYS A 48 -24.10 -14.58 -1.04
N GLN A 49 -23.24 -14.77 -2.05
CA GLN A 49 -23.62 -15.45 -3.28
C GLN A 49 -24.02 -16.90 -3.02
N LEU A 50 -23.25 -17.64 -2.21
CA LEU A 50 -23.57 -19.01 -1.84
C LEU A 50 -24.93 -19.12 -1.14
N LYS A 51 -25.25 -18.18 -0.22
CA LYS A 51 -26.55 -18.13 0.47
C LYS A 51 -27.74 -17.78 -0.43
N MET A 52 -27.53 -17.16 -1.59
CA MET A 52 -28.61 -16.86 -2.53
C MET A 52 -28.85 -18.00 -3.53
N VAL A 53 -27.89 -18.92 -3.67
CA VAL A 53 -27.95 -20.04 -4.62
C VAL A 53 -28.42 -21.34 -3.95
N GLY A 54 -28.24 -21.48 -2.63
CA GLY A 54 -28.81 -22.57 -1.82
C GLY A 54 -30.13 -22.20 -1.19
#